data_AF-A0A2Z4ND66-F1
#
_entry.id   AF-A0A2Z4ND66-F1
#
_cell.length_a   1.000
_cell.length_b   1.000
_cell.length_c   1.000
_cell.angle_alpha   90.00
_cell.angle_beta   90.00
_cell.angle_gamma   90.00
#
_symmetry.space_group_name_H-M   'P 1'
#
loop_
_entity.id
_entity.type
_entity.pdbx_description
1 polymer ?
#
loop_
_entity_poly.entity_id
_entity_poly.type
_entity_poly.pdbx_seq_one_letter_code
_entity_poly.pdbx_strand_id
1 'polypeptide(L)'
;MKKNKKSVTIFLIIFGILFGFGILAGLGYAAYLFVPSLIKSVPFWKVIANDESKSILYNQKYASSNKNEILKTYEYGNLSIKEYAYSVDEDGNPIYFLGPEGLKLLNEEFKKRAMYGPEINLLRNVYINKSSDIEKKANGYYLPSDDEIYLSISAIVDPSNYLDHDWREEKLSIKVDMVLAVLVHEYMHFVANSYNNNHRINDLNSDKTLEYNLDSSQVVKANYVNNKKFITEFRKYLGYNPSIIDQIPYYKNITPPENEINVFSKWSAYDLFELANLPFNASKNWNQLQEKNYYFNNSRISPTRFTTPADTEIIKYLYSFEELIPREFLKMSFPASDLIFKDSLFNFFPKDKSGWNNFLYYTNGDFFWVTAIGDDVLKSIGKGIRSEDLLFSTNWVFDKELAKLVNKQGIKIYNTAIYPANYRLKGLFKAYVDLYGYGQAISFLGNHSIDSQNESMHIGGFLPFDYDEKNIDKPTYLVLSNQQNQSIDLNMHIHANNFIAKKSYNEVYSEDMLKPDFLDYKIHKYSYFTDELTYEDINKYFNNQKFDAKIWIDTNKDNLKQEEELLPLNMTYNQLRFEETKRTITNFRVPMTWGHNILNNKTYQVKIEDDPLQKTISYVIKRY
;
A
#
# COMPACT_ATOMS: atom_id res chain seq x y z
N MET A 1 -72.39 49.56 38.50
CA MET A 1 -71.80 48.32 37.93
C MET A 1 -70.63 47.86 38.80
N LYS A 2 -70.84 46.91 39.73
CA LYS A 2 -69.74 46.23 40.44
C LYS A 2 -69.09 45.23 39.47
N LYS A 3 -67.94 45.59 38.88
CA LYS A 3 -67.19 44.68 38.01
C LYS A 3 -66.73 43.46 38.81
N ASN A 4 -67.16 42.29 38.35
CA ASN A 4 -67.12 41.02 39.06
C ASN A 4 -65.69 40.44 39.06
N LYS A 5 -64.82 40.92 39.97
CA LYS A 5 -63.41 40.49 40.12
C LYS A 5 -63.23 38.97 40.28
N LYS A 6 -64.26 38.25 40.74
CA LYS A 6 -64.24 36.78 40.86
C LYS A 6 -64.15 36.05 39.52
N SER A 7 -64.79 36.57 38.46
CA SER A 7 -64.82 35.89 37.15
C SER A 7 -63.47 35.97 36.43
N VAL A 8 -62.74 37.08 36.55
CA VAL A 8 -61.39 37.24 35.98
C VAL A 8 -60.37 36.35 36.69
N THR A 9 -60.51 36.17 38.00
CA THR A 9 -59.60 35.33 38.80
C THR A 9 -59.78 33.85 38.45
N ILE A 10 -61.02 33.38 38.27
CA ILE A 10 -61.32 32.01 37.84
C ILE A 10 -60.83 31.76 36.41
N PHE A 11 -60.99 32.73 35.50
CA PHE A 11 -60.47 32.63 34.13
C PHE A 11 -58.94 32.51 34.10
N LEU A 12 -58.22 33.30 34.90
CA LEU A 12 -56.76 33.23 34.98
C LEU A 12 -56.25 31.90 35.58
N ILE A 13 -56.98 31.32 36.53
CA ILE A 13 -56.64 30.00 37.10
C ILE A 13 -56.87 28.90 36.06
N ILE A 14 -58.00 28.91 35.35
CA ILE A 14 -58.29 27.92 34.30
C ILE A 14 -57.31 28.07 33.13
N PHE A 15 -56.98 29.32 32.74
CA PHE A 15 -55.99 29.59 31.71
C PHE A 15 -54.59 29.13 32.15
N GLY A 16 -54.20 29.36 33.40
CA GLY A 16 -52.93 28.87 33.96
C GLY A 16 -52.85 27.34 34.00
N ILE A 17 -53.95 26.66 34.34
CA ILE A 17 -54.02 25.19 34.33
C ILE A 17 -53.93 24.65 32.89
N LEU A 18 -54.67 25.21 31.94
CA LEU A 18 -54.62 24.80 30.53
C LEU A 18 -53.24 25.07 29.90
N PHE A 19 -52.61 26.20 30.24
CA PHE A 19 -51.26 26.52 29.79
C PHE A 19 -50.21 25.59 30.41
N GLY A 20 -50.38 25.23 31.69
CA GLY A 20 -49.54 24.24 32.37
C GLY A 20 -49.63 22.84 31.76
N PHE A 21 -50.85 22.38 31.42
CA PHE A 21 -51.05 21.11 30.71
C PHE A 21 -50.49 21.15 29.28
N GLY A 22 -50.60 22.28 28.58
CA GLY A 22 -49.99 22.48 27.25
C GLY A 22 -48.47 22.42 27.27
N ILE A 23 -47.83 23.02 28.28
CA ILE A 23 -46.37 22.94 28.47
C ILE A 23 -45.95 21.50 28.82
N LEU A 24 -46.66 20.82 29.73
CA LEU A 24 -46.35 19.44 30.10
C LEU A 24 -46.57 18.45 28.94
N ALA A 25 -47.61 18.64 28.14
CA ALA A 25 -47.84 17.84 26.93
C ALA A 25 -46.80 18.14 25.84
N GLY A 26 -46.39 19.41 25.69
CA GLY A 26 -45.32 19.82 24.78
C GLY A 26 -43.95 19.26 25.19
N LEU A 27 -43.63 19.29 26.49
CA LEU A 27 -42.42 18.68 27.04
C LEU A 27 -42.46 17.15 26.97
N GLY A 28 -43.63 16.53 27.18
CA GLY A 28 -43.82 15.09 27.04
C GLY A 28 -43.70 14.63 25.59
N TYR A 29 -44.19 15.42 24.62
CA TYR A 29 -44.03 15.15 23.19
C TYR A 29 -42.60 15.41 22.72
N ALA A 30 -41.94 16.47 23.21
CA ALA A 30 -40.52 16.70 22.98
C ALA A 30 -39.69 15.55 23.56
N ALA A 31 -39.95 15.13 24.80
CA ALA A 31 -39.32 13.94 25.37
C ALA A 31 -39.62 12.70 24.52
N TYR A 32 -40.85 12.46 24.09
CA TYR A 32 -41.17 11.32 23.22
C TYR A 32 -40.48 11.37 21.84
N LEU A 33 -40.19 12.56 21.29
CA LEU A 33 -39.43 12.71 20.04
C LEU A 33 -37.91 12.63 20.22
N PHE A 34 -37.39 13.10 21.36
CA PHE A 34 -35.94 13.18 21.63
C PHE A 34 -35.40 12.04 22.47
N VAL A 35 -36.24 11.33 23.23
CA VAL A 35 -35.84 10.22 24.10
C VAL A 35 -35.59 8.92 23.30
N PRO A 36 -36.36 8.55 22.27
CA PRO A 36 -36.01 7.39 21.43
C PRO A 36 -34.74 7.60 20.60
N SER A 37 -34.35 8.85 20.30
CA SER A 37 -33.07 9.17 19.66
C SER A 37 -31.90 9.27 20.64
N LEU A 38 -32.17 9.52 21.93
CA LEU A 38 -31.19 9.41 23.03
C LEU A 38 -31.10 7.99 23.64
N ILE A 39 -32.12 7.15 23.43
CA ILE A 39 -32.26 5.77 23.95
C ILE A 39 -32.51 4.81 22.77
N LYS A 40 -31.78 4.95 21.66
CA LYS A 40 -31.34 3.73 20.98
C LYS A 40 -30.19 3.23 21.83
N SER A 41 -30.48 2.27 22.71
CA SER A 41 -29.43 1.50 23.37
C SER A 41 -28.67 0.79 22.28
N VAL A 42 -27.55 1.38 21.85
CA VAL A 42 -26.48 0.63 21.21
C VAL A 42 -26.19 -0.53 22.16
N PRO A 43 -26.28 -1.79 21.71
CA PRO A 43 -25.97 -2.90 22.60
C PRO A 43 -24.55 -2.67 23.13
N PHE A 44 -24.38 -2.76 24.45
CA PHE A 44 -23.14 -2.36 25.11
C PHE A 44 -22.09 -3.45 24.86
N TRP A 45 -21.47 -3.44 23.69
CA TRP A 45 -20.49 -4.46 23.33
C TRP A 45 -19.18 -4.20 24.06
N LYS A 46 -18.59 -5.27 24.58
CA LYS A 46 -17.32 -5.18 25.29
C LYS A 46 -16.19 -5.45 24.30
N VAL A 47 -15.36 -4.42 24.04
CA VAL A 47 -14.07 -4.61 23.37
C VAL A 47 -13.26 -5.63 24.16
N ILE A 48 -12.82 -6.68 23.48
CA ILE A 48 -12.06 -7.77 24.11
C ILE A 48 -10.58 -7.66 23.77
N ALA A 49 -9.75 -8.16 24.68
CA ALA A 49 -8.33 -8.36 24.39
C ALA A 49 -8.16 -9.49 23.36
N ASN A 50 -7.08 -9.45 22.59
CA ASN A 50 -6.82 -10.47 21.58
C ASN A 50 -6.58 -11.84 22.22
N ASP A 51 -7.27 -12.85 21.70
CA ASP A 51 -7.17 -14.25 22.10
C ASP A 51 -6.86 -15.09 20.86
N GLU A 52 -5.70 -15.75 20.87
CA GLU A 52 -5.23 -16.61 19.79
C GLU A 52 -6.21 -17.76 19.47
N SER A 53 -6.91 -18.29 20.49
CA SER A 53 -7.87 -19.38 20.32
C SER A 53 -9.17 -18.95 19.64
N LYS A 54 -9.45 -17.65 19.63
CA LYS A 54 -10.63 -17.03 19.01
C LYS A 54 -10.27 -16.20 17.78
N SER A 55 -9.17 -16.54 17.13
CA SER A 55 -8.80 -15.93 15.85
C SER A 55 -9.34 -16.76 14.70
N ILE A 56 -9.65 -16.09 13.59
CA ILE A 56 -10.01 -16.74 12.33
C ILE A 56 -8.92 -16.52 11.29
N LEU A 57 -8.77 -17.49 10.39
CA LEU A 57 -7.65 -17.59 9.45
C LEU A 57 -8.17 -17.85 8.03
N TYR A 58 -7.52 -17.22 7.06
CA TYR A 58 -7.64 -17.52 5.64
C TYR A 58 -6.26 -17.89 5.08
N ASN A 59 -6.22 -18.95 4.26
CA ASN A 59 -5.01 -19.43 3.58
C ASN A 59 -3.77 -19.55 4.49
N GLN A 60 -3.92 -20.28 5.60
CA GLN A 60 -2.86 -20.41 6.60
C GLN A 60 -1.57 -20.98 5.98
N LYS A 61 -0.48 -20.22 6.08
CA LYS A 61 0.83 -20.62 5.54
C LYS A 61 1.60 -21.59 6.43
N TYR A 62 1.67 -21.32 7.73
CA TYR A 62 2.46 -22.12 8.69
C TYR A 62 1.59 -22.78 9.75
N ALA A 63 1.97 -23.98 10.19
CA ALA A 63 1.29 -24.69 11.27
C ALA A 63 1.44 -23.96 12.62
N SER A 64 0.41 -23.98 13.47
CA SER A 64 0.48 -23.39 14.81
C SER A 64 1.54 -24.05 15.70
N SER A 65 1.87 -25.32 15.44
CA SER A 65 2.89 -26.10 16.15
C SER A 65 4.31 -25.92 15.61
N ASN A 66 4.46 -25.49 14.34
CA ASN A 66 5.74 -25.31 13.69
C ASN A 66 5.71 -24.09 12.75
N LYS A 67 6.33 -22.99 13.20
CA LYS A 67 6.32 -21.69 12.50
C LYS A 67 7.12 -21.63 11.20
N ASN A 68 7.78 -22.73 10.81
CA ASN A 68 8.67 -22.79 9.65
C ASN A 68 8.18 -23.76 8.56
N GLU A 69 7.28 -24.71 8.86
CA GLU A 69 6.79 -25.65 7.85
C GLU A 69 5.59 -25.07 7.10
N ILE A 70 5.73 -24.91 5.78
CA ILE A 70 4.63 -24.47 4.91
C ILE A 70 3.60 -25.60 4.80
N LEU A 71 2.35 -25.28 5.10
CA LEU A 71 1.24 -26.21 5.03
C LEU A 71 0.95 -26.61 3.58
N LYS A 72 0.67 -27.89 3.34
CA LYS A 72 0.26 -28.40 2.02
C LYS A 72 -1.03 -27.77 1.48
N THR A 73 -1.85 -27.21 2.37
CA THR A 73 -3.10 -26.52 2.04
C THR A 73 -2.90 -25.05 1.70
N TYR A 74 -1.68 -24.52 1.82
CA TYR A 74 -1.37 -23.14 1.46
C TYR A 74 -1.44 -22.97 -0.06
N GLU A 75 -2.24 -22.00 -0.50
CA GLU A 75 -2.36 -21.58 -1.88
C GLU A 75 -1.36 -20.46 -2.16
N TYR A 76 -0.35 -20.76 -2.98
CA TYR A 76 0.65 -19.78 -3.41
C TYR A 76 0.01 -18.65 -4.23
N GLY A 77 0.49 -17.42 -4.04
CA GLY A 77 -0.08 -16.22 -4.64
C GLY A 77 -1.30 -15.66 -3.93
N ASN A 78 -1.71 -16.25 -2.80
CA ASN A 78 -2.73 -15.70 -1.91
C ASN A 78 -2.09 -15.23 -0.59
N LEU A 79 -2.68 -14.24 0.06
CA LEU A 79 -2.26 -13.78 1.39
C LEU A 79 -2.69 -14.77 2.48
N SER A 80 -1.84 -14.99 3.49
CA SER A 80 -2.23 -15.62 4.76
C SER A 80 -2.76 -14.53 5.69
N ILE A 81 -4.04 -14.56 6.01
CA ILE A 81 -4.71 -13.47 6.76
C ILE A 81 -5.27 -14.04 8.06
N LYS A 82 -5.03 -13.33 9.17
CA LYS A 82 -5.53 -13.69 10.50
C LYS A 82 -6.24 -12.51 11.13
N GLU A 83 -7.50 -12.70 11.49
CA GLU A 83 -8.31 -11.66 12.15
C GLU A 83 -8.63 -12.05 13.59
N TYR A 84 -8.51 -11.07 14.49
CA TYR A 84 -8.94 -11.18 15.87
C TYR A 84 -10.25 -10.45 16.07
N ALA A 85 -11.15 -11.07 16.82
CA ALA A 85 -12.41 -10.47 17.21
C ALA A 85 -12.18 -9.11 17.90
N TYR A 86 -12.97 -8.11 17.52
CA TYR A 86 -12.90 -6.76 18.11
C TYR A 86 -13.88 -6.57 19.26
N SER A 87 -14.88 -7.45 19.35
CA SER A 87 -15.90 -7.40 20.38
C SER A 87 -16.51 -8.79 20.62
N VAL A 88 -17.43 -8.87 21.57
CA VAL A 88 -18.29 -10.03 21.80
C VAL A 88 -19.75 -9.60 21.83
N ASP A 89 -20.64 -10.49 21.38
CA ASP A 89 -22.08 -10.29 21.51
C ASP A 89 -22.57 -10.52 22.95
N GLU A 90 -23.88 -10.37 23.17
CA GLU A 90 -24.52 -10.55 24.49
C GLU A 90 -24.37 -11.98 25.04
N ASP A 91 -24.21 -12.97 24.15
CA ASP A 91 -24.01 -14.38 24.49
C ASP A 91 -22.52 -14.74 24.67
N GLY A 92 -21.61 -13.79 24.47
CA GLY A 92 -20.17 -13.97 24.59
C GLY A 92 -19.48 -14.55 23.34
N ASN A 93 -20.17 -14.64 22.21
CA ASN A 93 -19.58 -15.07 20.94
C ASN A 93 -18.69 -13.97 20.35
N PRO A 94 -17.54 -14.32 19.75
CA PRO A 94 -16.65 -13.34 19.13
C PRO A 94 -17.28 -12.68 17.91
N ILE A 95 -17.17 -11.35 17.85
CA ILE A 95 -17.56 -10.54 16.69
C ILE A 95 -16.30 -10.11 15.94
N TYR A 96 -16.24 -10.47 14.66
CA TYR A 96 -15.18 -10.09 13.73
C TYR A 96 -15.64 -8.97 12.81
N PHE A 97 -14.72 -8.13 12.36
CA PHE A 97 -15.03 -7.01 11.48
C PHE A 97 -15.33 -7.50 10.07
N LEU A 98 -14.46 -8.38 9.54
CA LEU A 98 -14.61 -9.01 8.24
C LEU A 98 -15.28 -10.37 8.34
N GLY A 99 -14.81 -11.24 9.22
CA GLY A 99 -15.25 -12.64 9.26
C GLY A 99 -14.70 -13.47 8.09
N PRO A 100 -14.93 -14.79 8.05
CA PRO A 100 -14.28 -15.70 7.09
C PRO A 100 -14.46 -15.29 5.62
N GLU A 101 -15.68 -14.93 5.21
CA GLU A 101 -15.96 -14.50 3.84
C GLU A 101 -15.34 -13.14 3.51
N GLY A 102 -15.20 -12.27 4.51
CA GLY A 102 -14.51 -11.00 4.36
C GLY A 102 -13.01 -11.15 4.15
N LEU A 103 -12.38 -12.12 4.82
CA LEU A 103 -10.96 -12.42 4.61
C LEU A 103 -10.71 -12.93 3.18
N LYS A 104 -11.58 -13.82 2.69
CA LYS A 104 -11.52 -14.30 1.31
C LYS A 104 -11.69 -13.16 0.30
N LEU A 105 -12.73 -12.33 0.49
CA LEU A 105 -12.98 -11.18 -0.38
C LEU A 105 -11.83 -10.16 -0.35
N LEU A 106 -11.21 -9.93 0.81
CA LEU A 106 -10.04 -9.06 0.96
C LEU A 106 -8.87 -9.56 0.11
N ASN A 107 -8.58 -10.88 0.11
CA ASN A 107 -7.56 -11.46 -0.76
C ASN A 107 -7.91 -11.33 -2.26
N GLU A 108 -9.17 -11.58 -2.64
CA GLU A 108 -9.61 -11.44 -4.03
C GLU A 108 -9.47 -9.99 -4.53
N GLU A 109 -9.85 -9.00 -3.72
CA GLU A 109 -9.71 -7.59 -4.06
C GLU A 109 -8.24 -7.12 -4.05
N PHE A 110 -7.43 -7.63 -3.12
CA PHE A 110 -5.98 -7.42 -3.14
C PHE A 110 -5.37 -7.88 -4.46
N LYS A 111 -5.69 -9.09 -4.92
CA LYS A 111 -5.16 -9.65 -6.16
C LYS A 111 -5.55 -8.86 -7.41
N LYS A 112 -6.68 -8.16 -7.39
CA LYS A 112 -7.10 -7.27 -8.49
C LYS A 112 -6.38 -5.92 -8.45
N ARG A 113 -6.08 -5.39 -7.27
CA ARG A 113 -5.79 -3.94 -7.07
C ARG A 113 -4.37 -3.64 -6.59
N ALA A 114 -3.64 -4.64 -6.12
CA ALA A 114 -2.22 -4.53 -5.75
C ALA A 114 -1.31 -5.06 -6.86
N MET A 115 -0.06 -4.58 -6.91
CA MET A 115 0.98 -5.22 -7.71
C MET A 115 1.70 -6.26 -6.88
N TYR A 116 1.83 -7.46 -7.42
CA TYR A 116 2.55 -8.53 -6.75
C TYR A 116 3.15 -9.50 -7.75
N GLY A 117 4.25 -10.13 -7.34
CA GLY A 117 4.95 -11.18 -8.07
C GLY A 117 5.31 -12.35 -7.15
N PRO A 118 6.53 -12.89 -7.22
CA PRO A 118 6.92 -14.03 -6.38
C PRO A 118 7.06 -13.66 -4.88
N GLU A 119 7.31 -12.40 -4.54
CA GLU A 119 7.53 -11.96 -3.16
C GLU A 119 6.31 -12.10 -2.26
N ILE A 120 5.09 -12.12 -2.80
CA ILE A 120 3.87 -12.30 -2.01
C ILE A 120 3.95 -13.57 -1.15
N ASN A 121 4.65 -14.60 -1.64
CA ASN A 121 4.82 -15.87 -0.95
C ASN A 121 5.90 -15.82 0.14
N LEU A 122 6.68 -14.74 0.26
CA LEU A 122 7.58 -14.54 1.39
C LEU A 122 6.83 -13.96 2.60
N LEU A 123 5.83 -13.09 2.38
CA LEU A 123 5.01 -12.52 3.45
C LEU A 123 4.42 -13.64 4.33
N ARG A 124 4.59 -13.53 5.65
CA ARG A 124 4.17 -14.59 6.58
C ARG A 124 2.70 -14.49 6.93
N ASN A 125 2.26 -13.31 7.36
CA ASN A 125 0.88 -13.07 7.76
C ASN A 125 0.50 -11.59 7.63
N VAL A 126 -0.77 -11.38 7.34
CA VAL A 126 -1.49 -10.13 7.56
C VAL A 126 -2.37 -10.31 8.80
N TYR A 127 -2.09 -9.58 9.87
CA TYR A 127 -2.90 -9.56 11.07
C TYR A 127 -3.89 -8.41 11.03
N ILE A 128 -5.16 -8.69 11.30
CA ILE A 128 -6.21 -7.68 11.44
C ILE A 128 -6.64 -7.65 12.91
N ASN A 129 -6.60 -6.45 13.47
CA ASN A 129 -7.00 -6.16 14.85
C ASN A 129 -6.17 -6.90 15.91
N LYS A 130 -4.90 -7.24 15.62
CA LYS A 130 -3.98 -7.79 16.62
C LYS A 130 -3.34 -6.64 17.41
N SER A 131 -3.51 -6.62 18.72
CA SER A 131 -2.82 -5.69 19.61
C SER A 131 -1.33 -5.99 19.54
N SER A 132 -0.56 -4.94 19.30
CA SER A 132 0.88 -4.94 19.47
C SER A 132 1.25 -3.82 20.41
N ASP A 133 2.40 -3.98 21.06
CA ASP A 133 2.98 -2.92 21.89
C ASP A 133 3.57 -1.78 21.03
N ILE A 134 3.60 -1.94 19.70
CA ILE A 134 4.48 -1.16 18.82
C ILE A 134 3.88 0.19 18.40
N GLU A 135 2.56 0.39 18.28
CA GLU A 135 2.03 1.75 18.07
C GLU A 135 0.50 1.82 18.21
N LYS A 136 -0.02 2.58 19.19
CA LYS A 136 -1.48 2.72 19.42
C LYS A 136 -2.19 3.70 18.47
N LYS A 137 -1.53 4.22 17.43
CA LYS A 137 -2.05 5.35 16.62
C LYS A 137 -2.01 5.15 15.10
N ALA A 138 -1.31 4.14 14.58
CA ALA A 138 -1.27 3.87 13.14
C ALA A 138 -2.44 2.96 12.71
N ASN A 139 -2.97 3.17 11.51
CA ASN A 139 -3.99 2.29 10.92
C ASN A 139 -3.39 0.96 10.44
N GLY A 140 -2.08 0.93 10.21
CA GLY A 140 -1.33 -0.29 9.93
C GLY A 140 0.18 -0.04 10.03
N TYR A 141 0.95 -1.11 10.05
CA TYR A 141 2.40 -1.08 9.92
C TYR A 141 2.93 -2.42 9.38
N TYR A 142 3.98 -2.37 8.59
CA TYR A 142 4.79 -3.52 8.19
C TYR A 142 5.97 -3.71 9.16
N LEU A 143 6.23 -4.96 9.56
CA LEU A 143 7.35 -5.34 10.42
C LEU A 143 8.39 -6.15 9.61
N PRO A 144 9.53 -5.53 9.21
CA PRO A 144 10.53 -6.19 8.38
C PRO A 144 11.28 -7.34 9.04
N SER A 145 11.33 -7.39 10.37
CA SER A 145 11.99 -8.49 11.09
C SER A 145 11.25 -9.81 10.92
N ASP A 146 9.95 -9.77 10.67
CA ASP A 146 9.10 -10.95 10.65
C ASP A 146 8.38 -11.17 9.31
N ASP A 147 8.53 -10.27 8.35
CA ASP A 147 7.75 -10.26 7.11
C ASP A 147 6.23 -10.31 7.41
N GLU A 148 5.79 -9.49 8.38
CA GLU A 148 4.40 -9.45 8.87
C GLU A 148 3.78 -8.07 8.70
N ILE A 149 2.50 -8.02 8.35
CA ILE A 149 1.72 -6.78 8.28
C ILE A 149 0.69 -6.80 9.40
N TYR A 150 0.51 -5.66 10.07
CA TYR A 150 -0.48 -5.48 11.13
C TYR A 150 -1.41 -4.35 10.72
N LEU A 151 -2.72 -4.61 10.74
CA LEU A 151 -3.78 -3.68 10.39
C LEU A 151 -4.65 -3.43 11.62
N SER A 152 -4.80 -2.17 11.98
CA SER A 152 -5.61 -1.71 13.09
C SER A 152 -6.97 -1.25 12.57
N ILE A 153 -8.04 -1.74 13.19
CA ILE A 153 -9.40 -1.25 12.93
C ILE A 153 -9.92 -0.36 14.07
N SER A 154 -9.08 -0.05 15.06
CA SER A 154 -9.49 0.75 16.22
C SER A 154 -10.04 2.12 15.81
N ALA A 155 -9.41 2.80 14.85
CA ALA A 155 -9.92 4.07 14.31
C ALA A 155 -11.34 3.95 13.72
N ILE A 156 -11.73 2.75 13.28
CA ILE A 156 -13.04 2.47 12.68
C ILE A 156 -14.07 2.11 13.76
N VAL A 157 -13.72 1.18 14.64
CA VAL A 157 -14.68 0.53 15.55
C VAL A 157 -14.70 1.13 16.96
N ASP A 158 -13.78 2.04 17.31
CA ASP A 158 -13.72 2.65 18.64
C ASP A 158 -14.95 3.56 18.90
N PRO A 159 -15.77 3.23 19.91
CA PRO A 159 -16.95 4.03 20.27
C PRO A 159 -16.63 5.49 20.65
N SER A 160 -15.39 5.78 21.09
CA SER A 160 -14.94 7.13 21.43
C SER A 160 -14.81 8.06 20.22
N ASN A 161 -14.80 7.51 19.00
CA ASN A 161 -14.83 8.29 17.77
C ASN A 161 -16.24 8.83 17.42
N TYR A 162 -17.23 8.63 18.30
CA TYR A 162 -18.63 9.07 18.13
C TYR A 162 -19.29 8.51 16.85
N LEU A 163 -18.81 7.37 16.37
CA LEU A 163 -19.39 6.63 15.26
C LEU A 163 -20.47 5.70 15.82
N ASP A 164 -21.72 6.18 15.90
CA ASP A 164 -22.88 5.34 16.21
C ASP A 164 -23.24 4.49 14.98
N HIS A 165 -22.55 3.36 14.81
CA HIS A 165 -22.68 2.47 13.67
C HIS A 165 -22.50 0.99 14.04
N ASP A 166 -23.43 0.14 13.62
CA ASP A 166 -23.33 -1.31 13.79
C ASP A 166 -22.62 -1.96 12.59
N TRP A 167 -21.32 -2.25 12.76
CA TRP A 167 -20.46 -2.85 11.74
C TRP A 167 -20.87 -4.27 11.32
N ARG A 168 -21.82 -4.90 12.02
CA ARG A 168 -22.38 -6.20 11.61
C ARG A 168 -23.38 -6.06 10.46
N GLU A 169 -24.09 -4.93 10.40
CA GLU A 169 -25.08 -4.65 9.37
C GLU A 169 -24.46 -4.02 8.11
N GLU A 170 -23.22 -3.53 8.21
CA GLU A 170 -22.50 -2.92 7.10
C GLU A 170 -22.15 -3.93 6.00
N LYS A 171 -22.27 -3.50 4.74
CA LYS A 171 -21.89 -4.30 3.58
C LYS A 171 -20.45 -4.74 3.69
N LEU A 172 -20.23 -6.05 3.55
CA LEU A 172 -18.91 -6.65 3.67
C LEU A 172 -17.89 -6.02 2.73
N SER A 173 -18.30 -5.65 1.53
CA SER A 173 -17.44 -5.03 0.53
C SER A 173 -16.95 -3.63 0.91
N ILE A 174 -17.76 -2.85 1.66
CA ILE A 174 -17.34 -1.56 2.23
C ILE A 174 -16.28 -1.80 3.32
N LYS A 175 -16.53 -2.77 4.22
CA LYS A 175 -15.56 -3.13 5.26
C LYS A 175 -14.22 -3.61 4.68
N VAL A 176 -14.25 -4.37 3.58
CA VAL A 176 -13.05 -4.77 2.85
C VAL A 176 -12.32 -3.57 2.27
N ASP A 177 -13.01 -2.65 1.59
CA ASP A 177 -12.40 -1.44 1.01
C ASP A 177 -11.68 -0.58 2.06
N MET A 178 -12.19 -0.53 3.29
CA MET A 178 -11.61 0.23 4.40
C MET A 178 -10.25 -0.29 4.85
N VAL A 179 -10.06 -1.60 4.80
CA VAL A 179 -8.81 -2.26 5.23
C VAL A 179 -7.84 -2.42 4.06
N LEU A 180 -8.36 -2.60 2.84
CA LEU A 180 -7.58 -2.91 1.66
C LEU A 180 -6.55 -1.81 1.31
N ALA A 181 -6.93 -0.54 1.39
CA ALA A 181 -6.02 0.57 1.09
C ALA A 181 -4.77 0.56 1.98
N VAL A 182 -4.99 0.36 3.28
CA VAL A 182 -3.91 0.28 4.29
C VAL A 182 -3.09 -0.98 4.06
N LEU A 183 -3.75 -2.13 3.78
CA LEU A 183 -3.04 -3.36 3.42
C LEU A 183 -2.10 -3.16 2.23
N VAL A 184 -2.56 -2.50 1.15
CA VAL A 184 -1.70 -2.28 -0.02
C VAL A 184 -0.59 -1.28 0.29
N HIS A 185 -0.83 -0.26 1.12
CA HIS A 185 0.23 0.64 1.61
C HIS A 185 1.34 -0.14 2.34
N GLU A 186 0.97 -0.93 3.34
CA GLU A 186 1.92 -1.74 4.11
C GLU A 186 2.58 -2.83 3.26
N TYR A 187 1.86 -3.41 2.30
CA TYR A 187 2.43 -4.36 1.35
C TYR A 187 3.51 -3.71 0.48
N MET A 188 3.36 -2.45 0.10
CA MET A 188 4.38 -1.75 -0.66
C MET A 188 5.62 -1.41 0.17
N HIS A 189 5.50 -1.25 1.49
CA HIS A 189 6.65 -1.24 2.40
C HIS A 189 7.38 -2.59 2.42
N PHE A 190 6.63 -3.70 2.44
CA PHE A 190 7.19 -5.05 2.28
C PHE A 190 7.93 -5.24 0.95
N VAL A 191 7.35 -4.76 -0.17
CA VAL A 191 7.99 -4.76 -1.50
C VAL A 191 9.27 -3.92 -1.49
N ALA A 192 9.25 -2.73 -0.88
CA ALA A 192 10.43 -1.87 -0.76
C ALA A 192 11.55 -2.58 0.02
N ASN A 193 11.23 -3.23 1.14
CA ASN A 193 12.20 -4.03 1.89
C ASN A 193 12.74 -5.22 1.08
N SER A 194 11.88 -5.87 0.29
CA SER A 194 12.22 -7.03 -0.53
C SER A 194 13.11 -6.71 -1.74
N TYR A 195 12.98 -5.52 -2.34
CA TYR A 195 13.61 -5.19 -3.63
C TYR A 195 14.41 -3.88 -3.66
N ASN A 196 14.02 -2.88 -2.89
CA ASN A 196 14.67 -1.57 -2.89
C ASN A 196 15.78 -1.51 -1.83
N ASN A 197 15.47 -1.91 -0.59
CA ASN A 197 16.36 -1.83 0.56
C ASN A 197 17.16 -3.11 0.84
N ASN A 198 17.16 -4.06 -0.10
CA ASN A 198 17.81 -5.37 0.03
C ASN A 198 19.29 -5.40 -0.40
N HIS A 199 19.98 -4.26 -0.40
CA HIS A 199 21.36 -4.14 -0.89
C HIS A 199 22.34 -3.95 0.27
N ARG A 200 23.61 -4.33 0.07
CA ARG A 200 24.71 -3.87 0.93
C ARG A 200 25.20 -2.49 0.51
N ILE A 201 25.82 -1.77 1.44
CA ILE A 201 26.37 -0.41 1.23
C ILE A 201 27.41 -0.35 0.10
N ASN A 202 28.12 -1.44 -0.15
CA ASN A 202 29.13 -1.54 -1.20
C ASN A 202 28.61 -2.17 -2.50
N ASP A 203 27.31 -2.42 -2.62
CA ASP A 203 26.72 -2.93 -3.86
C ASP A 203 26.74 -1.86 -4.95
N LEU A 204 27.10 -2.25 -6.19
CA LEU A 204 27.18 -1.34 -7.34
C LEU A 204 25.83 -0.67 -7.68
N ASN A 205 24.73 -1.37 -7.41
CA ASN A 205 23.36 -0.92 -7.64
C ASN A 205 22.76 -0.23 -6.42
N SER A 206 23.51 -0.06 -5.33
CA SER A 206 23.04 0.68 -4.14
C SER A 206 23.23 2.19 -4.27
N ASP A 207 22.38 2.93 -3.60
CA ASP A 207 22.47 4.38 -3.42
C ASP A 207 22.18 4.75 -1.96
N LYS A 208 23.04 5.62 -1.40
CA LYS A 208 23.03 6.09 -0.01
C LYS A 208 22.79 7.60 0.12
N THR A 209 22.27 8.23 -0.94
CA THR A 209 22.12 9.70 -1.00
C THR A 209 20.97 10.21 -0.15
N LEU A 210 20.03 9.35 0.25
CA LEU A 210 18.88 9.70 1.06
C LEU A 210 19.12 9.35 2.54
N GLU A 211 18.56 10.15 3.44
CA GLU A 211 18.59 9.93 4.90
C GLU A 211 17.28 9.30 5.38
N TYR A 212 17.38 8.26 6.21
CA TYR A 212 16.24 7.70 6.92
C TYR A 212 15.90 8.58 8.13
N ASN A 213 14.73 9.21 8.09
CA ASN A 213 14.30 10.19 9.10
C ASN A 213 13.15 9.72 10.00
N LEU A 214 12.62 8.51 9.76
CA LEU A 214 11.57 7.91 10.61
C LEU A 214 12.13 7.23 11.87
N ASP A 215 13.42 6.85 11.85
CA ASP A 215 14.17 6.34 13.00
C ASP A 215 15.50 7.09 13.13
N SER A 216 15.81 7.48 14.37
CA SER A 216 17.07 8.15 14.71
C SER A 216 18.22 7.19 15.01
N SER A 217 17.97 5.88 15.05
CA SER A 217 18.95 4.87 15.40
C SER A 217 20.15 4.86 14.43
N GLN A 218 21.35 4.81 15.01
CA GLN A 218 22.59 4.83 14.22
C GLN A 218 22.72 3.60 13.31
N VAL A 219 22.18 2.45 13.73
CA VAL A 219 22.23 1.20 12.94
C VAL A 219 21.42 1.34 11.66
N VAL A 220 20.20 1.90 11.74
CA VAL A 220 19.37 2.14 10.55
C VAL A 220 20.07 3.14 9.64
N LYS A 221 20.52 4.28 10.17
CA LYS A 221 21.22 5.30 9.37
C LYS A 221 22.48 4.78 8.69
N ALA A 222 23.25 3.91 9.35
CA ALA A 222 24.47 3.35 8.81
C ALA A 222 24.23 2.36 7.67
N ASN A 223 23.10 1.65 7.69
CA ASN A 223 22.79 0.57 6.74
C ASN A 223 21.72 0.95 5.71
N TYR A 224 21.14 2.14 5.82
CA TYR A 224 20.08 2.59 4.93
C TYR A 224 20.60 2.82 3.51
N VAL A 225 20.17 1.94 2.61
CA VAL A 225 20.49 1.98 1.19
C VAL A 225 19.29 1.60 0.37
N ASN A 226 19.28 2.06 -0.86
CA ASN A 226 18.16 1.91 -1.78
C ASN A 226 18.67 1.45 -3.15
N ASN A 227 17.77 0.97 -4.01
CA ASN A 227 18.12 0.67 -5.39
C ASN A 227 18.35 1.98 -6.16
N LYS A 228 19.57 2.14 -6.70
CA LYS A 228 20.04 3.36 -7.37
C LYS A 228 19.19 3.73 -8.56
N LYS A 229 18.82 2.75 -9.39
CA LYS A 229 18.00 3.01 -10.58
C LYS A 229 16.60 3.45 -10.18
N PHE A 230 15.98 2.74 -9.23
CA PHE A 230 14.65 3.04 -8.75
C PHE A 230 14.56 4.47 -8.19
N ILE A 231 15.44 4.88 -7.27
CA ILE A 231 15.44 6.26 -6.74
C ILE A 231 15.58 7.28 -7.87
N THR A 232 16.52 7.04 -8.79
CA THR A 232 16.82 7.97 -9.89
C THR A 232 15.58 8.19 -10.76
N GLU A 233 14.92 7.11 -11.17
CA GLU A 233 13.72 7.16 -12.00
C GLU A 233 12.53 7.71 -11.22
N PHE A 234 12.30 7.24 -9.99
CA PHE A 234 11.25 7.71 -9.10
C PHE A 234 11.29 9.23 -8.94
N ARG A 235 12.46 9.78 -8.54
CA ARG A 235 12.65 11.22 -8.37
C ARG A 235 12.49 11.99 -9.67
N LYS A 236 13.00 11.45 -10.77
CA LYS A 236 12.89 12.08 -12.09
C LYS A 236 11.43 12.23 -12.52
N TYR A 237 10.66 11.15 -12.47
CA TYR A 237 9.29 11.12 -13.01
C TYR A 237 8.25 11.76 -12.08
N LEU A 238 8.51 11.80 -10.78
CA LEU A 238 7.73 12.58 -9.82
C LEU A 238 8.18 14.04 -9.69
N GLY A 239 9.22 14.46 -10.42
CA GLY A 239 9.67 15.84 -10.35
C GLY A 239 10.30 16.23 -9.01
N TYR A 240 10.82 15.26 -8.24
CA TYR A 240 11.73 15.49 -7.12
C TYR A 240 13.15 15.75 -7.62
N ASN A 241 13.27 16.70 -8.56
CA ASN A 241 14.52 17.12 -9.18
C ASN A 241 14.73 18.64 -9.09
N PRO A 242 15.98 19.12 -9.13
CA PRO A 242 16.28 20.53 -8.93
C PRO A 242 15.72 21.48 -10.01
N SER A 243 15.52 21.00 -11.24
CA SER A 243 15.05 21.84 -12.35
C SER A 243 13.64 22.39 -12.16
N ILE A 244 12.83 21.77 -11.31
CA ILE A 244 11.44 22.20 -11.03
C ILE A 244 11.38 23.14 -9.81
N ILE A 245 12.47 23.29 -9.03
CA ILE A 245 12.54 24.11 -7.80
C ILE A 245 12.10 25.56 -8.03
N ASP A 246 12.45 26.14 -9.18
CA ASP A 246 12.17 27.55 -9.46
C ASP A 246 10.65 27.84 -9.59
N GLN A 247 9.82 26.80 -9.70
CA GLN A 247 8.39 26.91 -9.96
C GLN A 247 7.55 26.42 -8.78
N ILE A 248 7.31 27.34 -7.85
CA ILE A 248 6.34 27.17 -6.76
C ILE A 248 4.92 27.20 -7.35
N PRO A 249 4.14 26.10 -7.26
CA PRO A 249 2.75 26.08 -7.72
C PRO A 249 1.87 26.96 -6.84
N TYR A 250 0.98 27.74 -7.44
CA TYR A 250 0.07 28.60 -6.67
C TYR A 250 -1.09 29.10 -7.53
N TYR A 251 -2.30 29.16 -6.96
CA TYR A 251 -3.43 29.83 -7.60
C TYR A 251 -3.86 31.07 -6.83
N LYS A 252 -3.99 32.18 -7.57
CA LYS A 252 -4.45 33.47 -7.04
C LYS A 252 -5.93 33.51 -6.65
N ASN A 253 -6.73 32.53 -7.11
CA ASN A 253 -8.18 32.48 -6.93
C ASN A 253 -8.61 31.54 -5.79
N ILE A 254 -7.74 31.29 -4.82
CA ILE A 254 -8.09 30.53 -3.61
C ILE A 254 -8.34 31.52 -2.49
N THR A 255 -9.43 31.30 -1.77
CA THR A 255 -9.73 32.04 -0.56
C THR A 255 -9.45 31.12 0.63
N PRO A 256 -8.23 31.14 1.21
CA PRO A 256 -7.98 30.39 2.42
C PRO A 256 -8.82 30.94 3.58
N PRO A 257 -9.09 30.11 4.60
CA PRO A 257 -9.61 30.59 5.87
C PRO A 257 -8.69 31.64 6.50
N GLU A 258 -9.23 32.43 7.43
CA GLU A 258 -8.46 33.52 8.05
C GLU A 258 -7.21 32.98 8.76
N ASN A 259 -6.06 33.61 8.53
CA ASN A 259 -4.75 33.24 9.08
C ASN A 259 -4.19 31.88 8.64
N GLU A 260 -4.74 31.23 7.61
CA GLU A 260 -4.19 29.97 7.08
C GLU A 260 -3.39 30.20 5.79
N ILE A 261 -2.23 29.55 5.66
CA ILE A 261 -1.33 29.69 4.51
C ILE A 261 -1.09 28.33 3.87
N ASN A 262 -1.28 28.22 2.56
CA ASN A 262 -0.98 26.96 1.86
C ASN A 262 0.54 26.70 1.85
N VAL A 263 0.98 25.51 2.29
CA VAL A 263 2.40 25.07 2.26
C VAL A 263 3.02 25.28 0.87
N PHE A 264 2.30 24.92 -0.19
CA PHE A 264 2.78 25.04 -1.56
C PHE A 264 2.88 26.48 -2.07
N SER A 265 2.41 27.48 -1.32
CA SER A 265 2.66 28.90 -1.67
C SER A 265 4.11 29.33 -1.45
N LYS A 266 4.89 28.53 -0.70
CA LYS A 266 6.28 28.82 -0.33
C LYS A 266 7.26 27.73 -0.74
N TRP A 267 6.84 26.47 -0.64
CA TRP A 267 7.70 25.31 -0.86
C TRP A 267 7.11 24.42 -1.95
N SER A 268 7.91 24.09 -2.95
CA SER A 268 7.59 23.07 -3.94
C SER A 268 7.59 21.67 -3.32
N ALA A 269 7.00 20.69 -4.00
CA ALA A 269 7.06 19.29 -3.58
C ALA A 269 8.51 18.77 -3.46
N TYR A 270 9.43 19.29 -4.28
CA TYR A 270 10.85 18.99 -4.15
C TYR A 270 11.45 19.55 -2.86
N ASP A 271 11.07 20.75 -2.46
CA ASP A 271 11.58 21.35 -1.22
C ASP A 271 11.17 20.52 0.00
N LEU A 272 9.92 20.02 0.00
CA LEU A 272 9.41 19.13 1.05
C LEU A 272 10.13 17.77 1.03
N PHE A 273 10.39 17.21 -0.16
CA PHE A 273 11.21 16.00 -0.31
C PHE A 273 12.64 16.20 0.20
N GLU A 274 13.29 17.33 -0.11
CA GLU A 274 14.64 17.64 0.36
C GLU A 274 14.67 17.76 1.89
N LEU A 275 13.71 18.44 2.51
CA LEU A 275 13.60 18.51 3.96
C LEU A 275 13.46 17.13 4.62
N ALA A 276 12.76 16.21 3.95
CA ALA A 276 12.46 14.90 4.48
C ALA A 276 13.56 13.85 4.26
N ASN A 277 14.40 14.00 3.21
CA ASN A 277 15.27 12.91 2.76
C ASN A 277 16.73 13.30 2.52
N LEU A 278 17.07 14.58 2.57
CA LEU A 278 18.43 15.05 2.29
C LEU A 278 19.02 15.73 3.52
N PRO A 279 20.36 15.75 3.66
CA PRO A 279 21.02 16.48 4.73
C PRO A 279 20.52 17.92 4.80
N PHE A 280 20.24 18.39 6.01
CA PHE A 280 19.57 19.67 6.24
C PHE A 280 20.26 20.83 5.49
N ASN A 281 19.50 21.47 4.59
CA ASN A 281 19.96 22.61 3.83
C ASN A 281 19.54 23.91 4.53
N ALA A 282 20.50 24.58 5.19
CA ALA A 282 20.29 25.82 5.93
C ALA A 282 19.89 27.03 5.05
N SER A 283 19.92 26.91 3.71
CA SER A 283 19.54 28.01 2.80
C SER A 283 18.03 28.27 2.73
N LYS A 284 17.19 27.35 3.22
CA LYS A 284 15.72 27.50 3.26
C LYS A 284 15.26 27.84 4.68
N ASN A 285 14.43 28.89 4.81
CA ASN A 285 13.93 29.35 6.10
C ASN A 285 12.76 28.47 6.60
N TRP A 286 13.09 27.27 7.07
CA TRP A 286 12.13 26.30 7.61
C TRP A 286 11.49 26.74 8.93
N ASN A 287 12.10 27.68 9.66
CA ASN A 287 11.54 28.23 10.90
C ASN A 287 10.16 28.86 10.70
N GLN A 288 9.85 29.33 9.48
CA GLN A 288 8.53 29.86 9.15
C GLN A 288 7.39 28.85 9.33
N LEU A 289 7.65 27.54 9.22
CA LEU A 289 6.65 26.50 9.49
C LEU A 289 6.18 26.52 10.94
N GLN A 290 7.06 26.89 11.88
CA GLN A 290 6.75 26.95 13.30
C GLN A 290 6.15 28.32 13.72
N GLU A 291 6.51 29.38 13.00
CA GLU A 291 6.08 30.75 13.31
C GLU A 291 4.71 31.11 12.73
N LYS A 292 4.21 30.33 11.76
CA LYS A 292 2.97 30.62 11.02
C LYS A 292 2.12 29.38 10.81
N ASN A 293 0.84 29.63 10.61
CA ASN A 293 -0.20 28.64 10.37
C ASN A 293 -0.20 28.13 8.92
N TYR A 294 0.79 27.31 8.58
CA TYR A 294 0.82 26.62 7.30
C TYR A 294 -0.07 25.39 7.32
N TYR A 295 -0.87 25.19 6.27
CA TYR A 295 -1.76 24.05 6.10
C TYR A 295 -1.62 23.49 4.70
N PHE A 296 -1.82 22.19 4.56
CA PHE A 296 -2.04 21.61 3.24
C PHE A 296 -3.44 21.96 2.76
N ASN A 297 -3.56 22.50 1.54
CA ASN A 297 -4.81 22.76 0.85
C ASN A 297 -6.05 23.08 1.72
N ASN A 298 -6.02 24.18 2.46
CA ASN A 298 -7.24 24.71 3.05
C ASN A 298 -7.80 25.82 2.17
N SER A 299 -9.08 25.69 1.79
CA SER A 299 -9.88 26.69 1.09
C SER A 299 -11.23 26.81 1.80
N ARG A 300 -11.77 28.02 1.95
CA ARG A 300 -13.05 28.27 2.65
C ARG A 300 -14.24 27.51 2.06
N ILE A 301 -14.12 27.13 0.79
CA ILE A 301 -15.16 26.47 0.00
C ILE A 301 -14.88 24.98 -0.20
N SER A 302 -13.74 24.47 0.28
CA SER A 302 -13.47 23.04 0.20
C SER A 302 -14.36 22.31 1.23
N PRO A 303 -15.01 21.21 0.83
CA PRO A 303 -15.84 20.42 1.75
C PRO A 303 -15.01 19.71 2.83
N THR A 304 -13.71 19.50 2.59
CA THR A 304 -12.79 18.87 3.55
C THR A 304 -11.66 19.84 3.88
N ARG A 305 -11.29 19.93 5.17
CA ARG A 305 -10.23 20.81 5.66
C ARG A 305 -9.36 20.09 6.68
N PHE A 306 -8.07 20.38 6.64
CA PHE A 306 -7.11 19.90 7.64
C PHE A 306 -7.18 20.77 8.88
N THR A 307 -7.37 20.14 10.04
CA THR A 307 -7.51 20.82 11.34
C THR A 307 -6.15 21.14 11.98
N THR A 308 -5.12 20.36 11.64
CA THR A 308 -3.76 20.52 12.18
C THR A 308 -2.86 21.25 11.17
N PRO A 309 -2.10 22.27 11.59
CA PRO A 309 -1.10 22.90 10.73
C PRO A 309 0.02 21.93 10.39
N ALA A 310 0.65 22.13 9.24
CA ALA A 310 1.84 21.39 8.83
C ALA A 310 3.06 21.90 9.59
N ASP A 311 3.80 20.98 10.20
CA ASP A 311 5.09 21.22 10.82
C ASP A 311 6.19 20.37 10.16
N THR A 312 7.40 20.48 10.69
CA THR A 312 8.56 19.72 10.18
C THR A 312 8.41 18.21 10.36
N GLU A 313 7.78 17.74 11.43
CA GLU A 313 7.63 16.29 11.68
C GLU A 313 6.61 15.69 10.71
N ILE A 314 5.48 16.35 10.52
CA ILE A 314 4.46 15.99 9.53
C ILE A 314 5.07 15.99 8.13
N ILE A 315 5.81 17.03 7.74
CA ILE A 315 6.44 17.07 6.40
C ILE A 315 7.45 15.93 6.25
N LYS A 316 8.30 15.68 7.25
CA LYS A 316 9.27 14.59 7.22
C LYS A 316 8.60 13.24 7.05
N TYR A 317 7.50 13.00 7.76
CA TYR A 317 6.71 11.78 7.61
C TYR A 317 6.13 11.66 6.20
N LEU A 318 5.31 12.64 5.77
CA LEU A 318 4.56 12.61 4.51
C LEU A 318 5.46 12.55 3.27
N TYR A 319 6.65 13.16 3.34
CA TYR A 319 7.59 13.24 2.22
C TYR A 319 8.83 12.36 2.38
N SER A 320 8.92 11.53 3.41
CA SER A 320 9.98 10.52 3.51
C SER A 320 9.91 9.57 2.32
N PHE A 321 11.05 9.10 1.83
CA PHE A 321 11.10 8.24 0.67
C PHE A 321 10.40 6.91 0.94
N GLU A 322 10.52 6.42 2.18
CA GLU A 322 9.81 5.25 2.70
C GLU A 322 8.31 5.38 2.48
N GLU A 323 7.72 6.48 2.91
CA GLU A 323 6.28 6.73 2.82
C GLU A 323 5.84 7.12 1.40
N LEU A 324 6.71 7.79 0.64
CA LEU A 324 6.39 8.17 -0.72
C LEU A 324 6.30 6.95 -1.65
N ILE A 325 7.06 5.87 -1.43
CA ILE A 325 6.92 4.64 -2.24
C ILE A 325 5.46 4.13 -2.25
N PRO A 326 4.86 3.71 -1.12
CA PRO A 326 3.50 3.21 -1.11
C PRO A 326 2.48 4.26 -1.57
N ARG A 327 2.62 5.53 -1.17
CA ARG A 327 1.65 6.58 -1.53
C ARG A 327 1.62 6.88 -3.02
N GLU A 328 2.80 6.97 -3.62
CA GLU A 328 2.95 7.22 -5.06
C GLU A 328 2.51 6.00 -5.87
N PHE A 329 2.73 4.79 -5.34
CA PHE A 329 2.17 3.56 -5.88
C PHE A 329 0.63 3.58 -5.86
N LEU A 330 0.01 3.84 -4.70
CA LEU A 330 -1.45 3.90 -4.58
C LEU A 330 -2.06 4.93 -5.53
N LYS A 331 -1.42 6.11 -5.64
CA LYS A 331 -1.78 7.15 -6.61
C LYS A 331 -1.74 6.65 -8.05
N MET A 332 -0.72 5.90 -8.43
CA MET A 332 -0.48 5.45 -9.81
C MET A 332 -1.31 4.22 -10.19
N SER A 333 -1.44 3.26 -9.29
CA SER A 333 -1.76 1.87 -9.62
C SER A 333 -2.84 1.23 -8.78
N PHE A 334 -3.22 1.82 -7.65
CA PHE A 334 -4.36 1.31 -6.88
C PHE A 334 -5.66 1.95 -7.38
N PRO A 335 -6.54 1.18 -8.04
CA PRO A 335 -7.78 1.70 -8.59
C PRO A 335 -8.87 1.81 -7.55
N ALA A 336 -9.85 2.66 -7.85
CA ALA A 336 -11.04 2.79 -7.04
C ALA A 336 -11.93 1.54 -7.17
N SER A 337 -12.67 1.25 -6.11
CA SER A 337 -13.74 0.26 -6.14
C SER A 337 -14.92 0.81 -6.94
N ASP A 338 -15.61 -0.05 -7.68
CA ASP A 338 -16.82 0.33 -8.41
C ASP A 338 -17.98 0.67 -7.46
N LEU A 339 -17.92 0.19 -6.22
CA LEU A 339 -18.87 0.49 -5.13
C LEU A 339 -19.01 1.99 -4.88
N ILE A 340 -17.91 2.74 -5.02
CA ILE A 340 -17.89 4.20 -4.85
C ILE A 340 -18.83 4.90 -5.85
N PHE A 341 -19.07 4.27 -7.00
CA PHE A 341 -19.80 4.86 -8.13
C PHE A 341 -21.10 4.14 -8.49
N LYS A 342 -21.23 2.83 -8.22
CA LYS A 342 -22.36 1.98 -8.61
C LYS A 342 -23.44 1.86 -7.56
N ASP A 343 -23.07 1.84 -6.28
CA ASP A 343 -24.10 1.97 -5.27
C ASP A 343 -24.75 3.34 -5.48
N SER A 344 -26.06 3.40 -5.31
CA SER A 344 -26.86 4.62 -5.41
C SER A 344 -26.45 5.74 -4.44
N LEU A 345 -25.20 5.78 -3.93
CA LEU A 345 -24.55 6.85 -3.20
C LEU A 345 -24.81 8.22 -3.84
N PHE A 346 -24.85 8.34 -5.18
CA PHE A 346 -25.26 9.60 -5.85
C PHE A 346 -26.68 10.08 -5.48
N ASN A 347 -27.59 9.16 -5.13
CA ASN A 347 -28.95 9.42 -4.61
C ASN A 347 -29.06 9.22 -3.07
N PHE A 348 -28.05 8.60 -2.45
CA PHE A 348 -27.92 8.27 -1.02
C PHE A 348 -26.91 9.14 -0.27
N PHE A 349 -26.43 10.22 -0.88
CA PHE A 349 -26.07 11.45 -0.18
C PHE A 349 -27.32 12.33 -0.10
N PRO A 350 -28.40 11.97 0.63
CA PRO A 350 -29.23 13.04 1.13
C PRO A 350 -28.30 13.93 1.94
N LYS A 351 -28.62 15.21 2.00
CA LYS A 351 -27.96 16.18 2.87
C LYS A 351 -28.01 15.80 4.37
N ASP A 352 -28.41 14.58 4.72
CA ASP A 352 -28.43 13.97 6.04
C ASP A 352 -27.12 13.21 6.34
N LYS A 353 -26.11 13.99 6.72
CA LYS A 353 -25.46 13.92 8.04
C LYS A 353 -25.17 12.56 8.70
N SER A 354 -24.81 11.49 8.00
CA SER A 354 -24.10 10.41 8.73
C SER A 354 -22.61 10.80 8.83
N GLY A 355 -22.18 11.19 10.04
CA GLY A 355 -20.79 11.61 10.29
C GLY A 355 -19.76 10.55 9.89
N TRP A 356 -20.16 9.29 9.84
CA TRP A 356 -19.32 8.15 9.46
C TRP A 356 -19.02 8.11 7.95
N ASN A 357 -19.93 8.53 7.07
CA ASN A 357 -19.65 8.52 5.62
C ASN A 357 -18.48 9.45 5.26
N ASN A 358 -18.37 10.60 5.94
CA ASN A 358 -17.25 11.53 5.79
C ASN A 358 -15.93 10.99 6.37
N PHE A 359 -16.00 9.97 7.22
CA PHE A 359 -14.83 9.27 7.77
C PHE A 359 -14.26 8.25 6.78
N LEU A 360 -15.10 7.72 5.88
CA LEU A 360 -14.71 6.68 4.91
C LEU A 360 -14.43 7.25 3.54
N TYR A 361 -15.21 8.25 3.15
CA TYR A 361 -15.08 8.91 1.88
C TYR A 361 -15.07 10.42 2.07
N TYR A 362 -14.23 11.11 1.30
CA TYR A 362 -14.41 12.54 1.13
C TYR A 362 -14.86 12.84 -0.28
N THR A 363 -15.52 13.99 -0.42
CA THR A 363 -15.86 14.57 -1.70
C THR A 363 -14.97 15.78 -1.93
N ASN A 364 -14.57 16.03 -3.17
CA ASN A 364 -13.96 17.30 -3.55
C ASN A 364 -14.50 17.72 -4.92
N GLY A 365 -15.66 18.38 -4.92
CA GLY A 365 -16.47 18.59 -6.13
C GLY A 365 -17.05 17.28 -6.65
N ASP A 366 -16.83 16.98 -7.93
CA ASP A 366 -17.37 15.77 -8.59
C ASP A 366 -16.58 14.49 -8.28
N PHE A 367 -15.51 14.59 -7.48
CA PHE A 367 -14.64 13.46 -7.16
C PHE A 367 -14.95 12.88 -5.78
N PHE A 368 -15.03 11.54 -5.72
CA PHE A 368 -15.17 10.73 -4.51
C PHE A 368 -13.89 9.96 -4.23
N TRP A 369 -13.57 9.79 -2.95
CA TRP A 369 -12.25 9.34 -2.54
C TRP A 369 -12.34 8.53 -1.25
N VAL A 370 -11.67 7.38 -1.19
CA VAL A 370 -11.47 6.65 0.08
C VAL A 370 -10.50 7.44 0.96
N THR A 371 -10.82 7.66 2.23
CA THR A 371 -9.99 8.46 3.16
C THR A 371 -8.58 7.92 3.32
N ALA A 372 -8.41 6.60 3.41
CA ALA A 372 -7.10 5.95 3.54
C ALA A 372 -6.13 6.21 2.38
N ILE A 373 -6.64 6.63 1.20
CA ILE A 373 -5.83 6.87 -0.01
C ILE A 373 -5.81 8.35 -0.36
N GLY A 374 -6.93 9.01 -0.15
CA GLY A 374 -7.12 10.35 -0.63
C GLY A 374 -6.69 11.41 0.38
N ASP A 375 -6.38 11.08 1.63
CA ASP A 375 -5.83 12.06 2.58
C ASP A 375 -4.58 12.77 2.02
N ASP A 376 -3.66 12.04 1.38
CA ASP A 376 -2.49 12.64 0.74
C ASP A 376 -2.81 13.42 -0.53
N VAL A 377 -3.85 12.99 -1.25
CA VAL A 377 -4.27 13.71 -2.44
C VAL A 377 -4.96 15.02 -2.08
N LEU A 378 -5.78 15.04 -1.04
CA LEU A 378 -6.38 16.26 -0.51
C LEU A 378 -5.33 17.28 -0.12
N LYS A 379 -4.17 16.85 0.38
CA LYS A 379 -3.08 17.78 0.68
C LYS A 379 -2.56 18.51 -0.57
N SER A 380 -2.75 17.93 -1.76
CA SER A 380 -2.16 18.37 -3.03
C SER A 380 -3.13 18.91 -4.08
N ILE A 381 -4.44 18.71 -3.95
CA ILE A 381 -5.50 19.33 -4.79
C ILE A 381 -6.08 20.53 -4.03
N GLY A 382 -7.06 21.30 -4.54
CA GLY A 382 -7.89 22.26 -3.79
C GLY A 382 -9.05 22.82 -4.59
N LYS A 383 -9.77 23.79 -4.00
CA LYS A 383 -10.94 24.44 -4.63
C LYS A 383 -10.74 25.93 -4.83
N GLY A 384 -10.91 26.36 -6.09
CA GLY A 384 -10.95 27.77 -6.50
C GLY A 384 -12.35 28.37 -6.36
N ILE A 385 -12.46 29.71 -6.36
CA ILE A 385 -13.71 30.46 -6.09
C ILE A 385 -14.92 29.99 -6.93
N ARG A 386 -14.73 29.40 -8.11
CA ARG A 386 -15.82 28.86 -8.96
C ARG A 386 -16.02 27.35 -8.77
N SER A 387 -15.55 26.80 -7.65
CA SER A 387 -15.59 25.39 -7.28
C SER A 387 -14.81 24.45 -8.20
N GLU A 388 -13.91 24.99 -9.04
CA GLU A 388 -13.02 24.22 -9.88
C GLU A 388 -11.89 23.56 -9.06
N ASP A 389 -11.45 22.37 -9.49
CA ASP A 389 -10.31 21.68 -8.89
C ASP A 389 -8.98 22.29 -9.32
N LEU A 390 -8.15 22.57 -8.33
CA LEU A 390 -6.84 23.19 -8.45
C LEU A 390 -5.75 22.20 -8.00
N LEU A 391 -4.58 22.21 -8.65
CA LEU A 391 -3.46 21.33 -8.31
C LEU A 391 -2.29 22.10 -7.67
N PHE A 392 -1.81 21.71 -6.50
CA PHE A 392 -0.72 22.43 -5.80
C PHE A 392 0.63 21.75 -5.84
N SER A 393 0.68 20.48 -6.23
CA SER A 393 1.90 19.72 -6.16
C SER A 393 2.41 19.32 -7.54
N THR A 394 3.72 19.31 -7.72
CA THR A 394 4.37 18.95 -8.99
C THR A 394 4.59 17.45 -9.15
N ASN A 395 4.36 16.64 -8.10
CA ASN A 395 4.56 15.18 -8.08
C ASN A 395 3.42 14.36 -8.70
N TRP A 396 2.67 14.92 -9.63
CA TRP A 396 1.65 14.18 -10.37
C TRP A 396 2.24 13.47 -11.59
N VAL A 397 1.59 12.37 -12.01
CA VAL A 397 2.04 11.55 -13.15
C VAL A 397 1.05 11.49 -14.31
N PHE A 398 -0.20 11.88 -14.08
CA PHE A 398 -1.26 11.86 -15.07
C PHE A 398 -1.30 13.18 -15.85
N ASP A 399 -1.23 13.09 -17.17
CA ASP A 399 -1.15 14.28 -18.05
C ASP A 399 -2.35 15.22 -17.89
N LYS A 400 -3.55 14.66 -17.66
CA LYS A 400 -4.80 15.44 -17.46
C LYS A 400 -4.73 16.34 -16.23
N GLU A 401 -4.25 15.82 -15.11
CA GLU A 401 -4.08 16.56 -13.86
C GLU A 401 -2.92 17.56 -13.99
N LEU A 402 -1.78 17.13 -14.54
CA LEU A 402 -0.60 17.96 -14.74
C LEU A 402 -0.89 19.21 -15.59
N ALA A 403 -1.73 19.08 -16.63
CA ALA A 403 -2.12 20.20 -17.49
C ALA A 403 -2.87 21.34 -16.75
N LYS A 404 -3.38 21.07 -15.54
CA LYS A 404 -4.04 22.09 -14.70
C LYS A 404 -3.02 22.94 -13.92
N LEU A 405 -1.79 22.46 -13.72
CA LEU A 405 -0.82 23.06 -12.81
C LEU A 405 -0.25 24.39 -13.32
N VAL A 406 -0.36 25.44 -12.49
CA VAL A 406 0.21 26.76 -12.75
C VAL A 406 1.08 27.23 -11.58
N ASN A 407 2.13 27.99 -11.90
CA ASN A 407 2.99 28.61 -10.88
C ASN A 407 2.42 29.93 -10.34
N LYS A 408 3.08 30.52 -9.35
CA LYS A 408 2.71 31.82 -8.74
C LYS A 408 2.58 32.99 -9.73
N GLN A 409 3.25 32.93 -10.87
CA GLN A 409 3.11 33.91 -11.95
C GLN A 409 1.92 33.64 -12.88
N GLY A 410 1.22 32.53 -12.72
CA GLY A 410 0.12 32.09 -13.60
C GLY A 410 0.60 31.36 -14.86
N ILE A 411 1.88 30.95 -14.90
CA ILE A 411 2.45 30.22 -16.03
C ILE A 411 2.14 28.73 -15.85
N LYS A 412 1.67 28.07 -16.92
CA LYS A 412 1.48 26.61 -16.94
C LYS A 412 2.83 25.92 -16.77
N ILE A 413 2.96 25.10 -15.73
CA ILE A 413 4.20 24.35 -15.44
C ILE A 413 4.36 23.21 -16.44
N TYR A 414 3.26 22.54 -16.78
CA TYR A 414 3.22 21.49 -17.79
C TYR A 414 2.35 21.95 -18.96
N ASN A 415 2.91 21.92 -20.17
CA ASN A 415 2.19 22.31 -21.38
C ASN A 415 1.14 21.25 -21.75
N THR A 416 0.07 21.64 -22.45
CA THR A 416 -1.05 20.74 -22.83
C THR A 416 -0.64 19.58 -23.76
N ALA A 417 0.58 19.61 -24.30
CA ALA A 417 1.19 18.53 -25.06
C ALA A 417 2.46 18.06 -24.33
N ILE A 418 2.30 17.31 -23.23
CA ILE A 418 3.42 16.55 -22.66
C ILE A 418 3.76 15.50 -23.71
N TYR A 419 4.82 15.73 -24.49
CA TYR A 419 5.33 14.78 -25.47
C TYR A 419 6.60 14.10 -24.91
N PRO A 420 6.66 12.76 -24.89
CA PRO A 420 5.60 11.82 -25.29
C PRO A 420 4.44 11.77 -24.28
N ALA A 421 3.26 11.36 -24.74
CA ALA A 421 2.09 11.21 -23.88
C ALA A 421 2.37 10.22 -22.74
N ASN A 422 1.85 10.53 -21.55
CA ASN A 422 2.02 9.80 -20.31
C ASN A 422 3.50 9.61 -19.91
N TYR A 423 4.39 10.53 -20.29
CA TYR A 423 5.84 10.41 -20.03
C TYR A 423 6.15 10.07 -18.56
N ARG A 424 5.48 10.75 -17.63
CA ARG A 424 5.68 10.56 -16.19
C ARG A 424 5.09 9.26 -15.69
N LEU A 425 3.85 8.95 -16.08
CA LEU A 425 3.19 7.70 -15.74
C LEU A 425 3.97 6.49 -16.27
N LYS A 426 4.37 6.49 -17.55
CA LYS A 426 5.23 5.45 -18.14
C LYS A 426 6.52 5.28 -17.36
N GLY A 427 7.19 6.39 -17.07
CA GLY A 427 8.46 6.35 -16.35
C GLY A 427 8.35 5.84 -14.92
N LEU A 428 7.34 6.28 -14.17
CA LEU A 428 7.11 5.82 -12.80
C LEU A 428 6.67 4.35 -12.78
N PHE A 429 5.74 3.96 -13.65
CA PHE A 429 5.29 2.57 -13.75
C PHE A 429 6.44 1.64 -14.11
N LYS A 430 7.28 2.06 -15.07
CA LYS A 430 8.52 1.34 -15.41
C LYS A 430 9.46 1.20 -14.22
N ALA A 431 9.65 2.25 -13.41
CA ALA A 431 10.50 2.17 -12.23
C ALA A 431 10.02 1.07 -11.25
N TYR A 432 8.70 0.98 -11.01
CA TYR A 432 8.12 -0.11 -10.20
C TYR A 432 8.27 -1.47 -10.87
N VAL A 433 7.86 -1.63 -12.12
CA VAL A 433 7.95 -2.91 -12.86
C VAL A 433 9.39 -3.44 -12.90
N ASP A 434 10.37 -2.55 -13.08
CA ASP A 434 11.79 -2.89 -13.05
C ASP A 434 12.28 -3.27 -11.65
N LEU A 435 11.75 -2.63 -10.60
CA LEU A 435 12.08 -2.95 -9.21
C LEU A 435 11.70 -4.40 -8.85
N TYR A 436 10.54 -4.88 -9.31
CA TYR A 436 10.13 -6.30 -9.15
C TYR A 436 10.98 -7.27 -9.99
N GLY A 437 11.81 -6.75 -10.93
CA GLY A 437 12.53 -7.57 -11.89
C GLY A 437 11.61 -8.24 -12.92
N TYR A 438 10.50 -7.58 -13.30
CA TYR A 438 9.53 -8.11 -14.23
C TYR A 438 10.17 -8.55 -15.56
N GLY A 439 9.77 -9.74 -16.00
CA GLY A 439 10.27 -10.41 -17.20
C GLY A 439 11.60 -11.14 -17.03
N GLN A 440 12.19 -11.17 -15.83
CA GLN A 440 13.35 -12.00 -15.53
C GLN A 440 12.92 -13.40 -15.07
N ALA A 441 13.51 -14.43 -15.66
CA ALA A 441 13.23 -15.81 -15.31
C ALA A 441 13.59 -16.16 -13.86
N ILE A 442 14.70 -15.64 -13.35
CA ILE A 442 15.02 -15.63 -11.92
C ILE A 442 15.10 -14.16 -11.53
N SER A 443 14.23 -13.72 -10.62
CA SER A 443 14.17 -12.34 -10.17
C SER A 443 14.18 -12.22 -8.64
N PHE A 444 13.87 -13.28 -7.90
CA PHE A 444 13.67 -13.18 -6.46
C PHE A 444 14.41 -14.28 -5.72
N LEU A 445 14.98 -13.92 -4.56
CA LEU A 445 15.44 -14.86 -3.55
C LEU A 445 14.81 -14.47 -2.21
N GLY A 446 14.06 -15.40 -1.62
CA GLY A 446 13.44 -15.24 -0.30
C GLY A 446 14.13 -16.12 0.73
N ASN A 447 14.30 -15.63 1.96
CA ASN A 447 14.73 -16.49 3.07
C ASN A 447 13.55 -17.33 3.55
N HIS A 448 13.82 -18.57 3.92
CA HIS A 448 12.80 -19.43 4.51
C HIS A 448 12.45 -19.03 5.95
N SER A 449 13.38 -18.42 6.70
CA SER A 449 13.20 -18.13 8.12
C SER A 449 14.13 -17.01 8.64
N ILE A 450 13.61 -16.24 9.60
CA ILE A 450 14.37 -15.31 10.45
C ILE A 450 15.00 -16.01 11.68
N ASP A 451 14.49 -17.20 12.06
CA ASP A 451 14.65 -17.72 13.42
C ASP A 451 14.96 -19.23 13.52
N SER A 452 15.50 -19.86 12.47
CA SER A 452 15.78 -21.32 12.52
C SER A 452 17.10 -21.77 11.91
N GLN A 453 17.59 -22.85 12.48
CA GLN A 453 18.82 -23.59 12.17
C GLN A 453 18.87 -24.17 10.74
N ASN A 454 17.80 -23.98 9.95
CA ASN A 454 17.72 -24.43 8.56
C ASN A 454 18.01 -23.25 7.64
N GLU A 455 19.28 -23.18 7.28
CA GLU A 455 19.85 -22.27 6.30
C GLU A 455 19.35 -22.62 4.88
N SER A 456 18.16 -22.12 4.49
CA SER A 456 17.59 -22.33 3.15
C SER A 456 17.05 -21.04 2.53
N MET A 457 16.85 -21.06 1.22
CA MET A 457 16.24 -19.98 0.45
C MET A 457 15.27 -20.53 -0.59
N HIS A 458 14.36 -19.69 -1.04
CA HIS A 458 13.49 -19.95 -2.17
C HIS A 458 13.90 -19.11 -3.37
N ILE A 459 13.73 -19.65 -4.57
CA ILE A 459 13.94 -18.94 -5.83
C ILE A 459 12.57 -18.55 -6.39
N GLY A 460 12.47 -17.35 -6.95
CA GLY A 460 11.27 -16.91 -7.66
C GLY A 460 11.61 -16.10 -8.90
N GLY A 461 10.61 -15.97 -9.76
CA GLY A 461 10.74 -15.22 -11.00
C GLY A 461 9.46 -15.19 -11.82
N PHE A 462 9.59 -14.78 -13.07
CA PHE A 462 8.49 -14.68 -14.02
C PHE A 462 8.61 -15.76 -15.09
N LEU A 463 7.51 -16.46 -15.37
CA LEU A 463 7.48 -17.46 -16.42
C LEU A 463 7.58 -16.82 -17.81
N PRO A 464 8.18 -17.48 -18.80
CA PRO A 464 8.22 -17.00 -20.19
C PRO A 464 6.83 -16.68 -20.75
N PHE A 465 6.75 -15.72 -21.67
CA PHE A 465 5.49 -15.25 -22.26
C PHE A 465 4.79 -16.30 -23.14
N ASP A 466 5.53 -17.33 -23.57
CA ASP A 466 5.07 -18.48 -24.36
C ASP A 466 4.73 -19.70 -23.49
N TYR A 467 4.76 -19.57 -22.17
CA TYR A 467 4.27 -20.61 -21.27
C TYR A 467 2.76 -20.83 -21.50
N ASP A 468 2.40 -22.01 -22.01
CA ASP A 468 1.01 -22.38 -22.32
C ASP A 468 0.19 -22.46 -21.03
N GLU A 469 -0.96 -21.77 -20.99
CA GLU A 469 -1.89 -21.80 -19.85
C GLU A 469 -2.36 -23.22 -19.53
N LYS A 470 -2.36 -24.14 -20.50
CA LYS A 470 -2.66 -25.56 -20.28
C LYS A 470 -1.65 -26.28 -19.37
N ASN A 471 -0.47 -25.68 -19.16
CA ASN A 471 0.59 -26.27 -18.35
C ASN A 471 0.53 -25.86 -16.87
N ILE A 472 -0.32 -24.89 -16.49
CA ILE A 472 -0.38 -24.36 -15.11
C ILE A 472 -0.64 -25.46 -14.07
N ASP A 473 -1.48 -26.45 -14.41
CA ASP A 473 -1.83 -27.56 -13.51
C ASP A 473 -0.88 -28.76 -13.62
N LYS A 474 0.22 -28.63 -14.37
CA LYS A 474 1.20 -29.70 -14.57
C LYS A 474 2.32 -29.61 -13.53
N PRO A 475 2.86 -30.75 -13.05
CA PRO A 475 4.06 -30.73 -12.23
C PRO A 475 5.17 -29.97 -12.98
N THR A 476 5.67 -28.91 -12.37
CA THR A 476 6.64 -28.01 -12.99
C THR A 476 7.80 -27.80 -12.03
N TYR A 477 9.03 -27.88 -12.53
CA TYR A 477 10.23 -27.82 -11.71
C TYR A 477 11.25 -26.84 -12.29
N LEU A 478 11.95 -26.13 -11.40
CA LEU A 478 13.15 -25.38 -11.73
C LEU A 478 14.34 -26.34 -11.59
N VAL A 479 14.93 -26.68 -12.73
CA VAL A 479 16.10 -27.56 -12.82
C VAL A 479 17.36 -26.71 -12.85
N LEU A 480 18.20 -26.85 -11.83
CA LEU A 480 19.50 -26.18 -11.71
C LEU A 480 20.60 -27.22 -11.92
N SER A 481 21.36 -27.10 -13.01
CA SER A 481 22.39 -28.07 -13.38
C SER A 481 23.77 -27.43 -13.40
N ASN A 482 24.74 -28.00 -12.69
CA ASN A 482 26.12 -27.55 -12.76
C ASN A 482 26.83 -28.07 -14.02
N GLN A 483 28.06 -27.62 -14.26
CA GLN A 483 28.87 -28.05 -15.42
C GLN A 483 29.23 -29.55 -15.41
N GLN A 484 29.03 -30.26 -14.30
CA GLN A 484 29.25 -31.70 -14.17
C GLN A 484 27.96 -32.52 -14.39
N ASN A 485 26.88 -31.88 -14.88
CA ASN A 485 25.55 -32.46 -15.06
C ASN A 485 24.91 -32.99 -13.77
N GLN A 486 25.35 -32.52 -12.60
CA GLN A 486 24.60 -32.73 -11.37
C GLN A 486 23.49 -31.70 -11.30
N SER A 487 22.26 -32.15 -11.05
CA SER A 487 21.09 -31.28 -11.03
C SER A 487 20.32 -31.35 -9.72
N ILE A 488 19.71 -30.23 -9.35
CA ILE A 488 18.64 -30.15 -8.36
C ILE A 488 17.35 -29.74 -9.06
N ASP A 489 16.26 -30.39 -8.70
CA ASP A 489 14.93 -30.08 -9.20
C ASP A 489 14.12 -29.51 -8.05
N LEU A 490 13.68 -28.26 -8.19
CA LEU A 490 12.87 -27.58 -7.19
C LEU A 490 11.46 -27.45 -7.74
N ASN A 491 10.46 -27.98 -7.06
CA ASN A 491 9.06 -27.81 -7.48
C ASN A 491 8.73 -26.32 -7.57
N MET A 492 8.01 -25.91 -8.62
CA MET A 492 7.60 -24.54 -8.88
C MET A 492 6.13 -24.38 -8.57
N HIS A 493 5.82 -23.53 -7.59
CA HIS A 493 4.46 -23.11 -7.30
C HIS A 493 4.11 -21.89 -8.15
N ILE A 494 3.29 -22.11 -9.17
CA ILE A 494 2.95 -21.11 -10.19
C ILE A 494 1.68 -20.37 -9.78
N HIS A 495 1.70 -19.05 -9.88
CA HIS A 495 0.54 -18.21 -9.60
C HIS A 495 0.46 -17.01 -10.56
N ALA A 496 -0.75 -16.54 -10.82
CA ALA A 496 -0.97 -15.33 -11.60
C ALA A 496 -0.40 -14.11 -10.87
N ASN A 497 0.29 -13.24 -11.59
CA ASN A 497 0.76 -11.94 -11.07
C ASN A 497 -0.21 -10.82 -11.48
N ASN A 498 -0.04 -9.63 -10.89
CA ASN A 498 -0.82 -8.47 -11.26
C ASN A 498 0.09 -7.25 -11.41
N PHE A 499 0.15 -6.66 -12.62
CA PHE A 499 0.90 -5.44 -12.90
C PHE A 499 0.01 -4.49 -13.67
N ILE A 500 -0.57 -3.51 -12.97
CA ILE A 500 -1.53 -2.57 -13.53
C ILE A 500 -1.19 -1.12 -13.20
N ALA A 501 -1.44 -0.22 -14.14
CA ALA A 501 -1.41 1.21 -13.90
C ALA A 501 -2.72 1.85 -14.37
N LYS A 502 -3.14 2.89 -13.66
CA LYS A 502 -4.31 3.65 -14.04
C LYS A 502 -4.00 4.52 -15.25
N LYS A 503 -5.01 4.82 -16.06
CA LYS A 503 -5.04 5.83 -17.12
C LYS A 503 -5.34 7.22 -16.56
N SER A 504 -6.03 7.27 -15.42
CA SER A 504 -6.35 8.50 -14.71
C SER A 504 -6.46 8.24 -13.23
N TYR A 505 -6.27 9.28 -12.41
CA TYR A 505 -6.17 9.11 -10.97
C TYR A 505 -7.36 8.37 -10.32
N ASN A 506 -8.61 8.71 -10.68
CA ASN A 506 -9.84 8.16 -10.11
C ASN A 506 -10.44 7.02 -10.93
N GLU A 507 -9.61 6.30 -11.69
CA GLU A 507 -10.11 5.17 -12.48
C GLU A 507 -10.56 4.01 -11.58
N VAL A 508 -11.73 3.47 -11.90
CA VAL A 508 -12.29 2.26 -11.28
C VAL A 508 -11.63 1.03 -11.87
N TYR A 509 -11.41 -0.01 -11.05
CA TYR A 509 -10.83 -1.28 -11.53
C TYR A 509 -11.56 -1.79 -12.78
N SER A 510 -10.77 -2.11 -13.82
CA SER A 510 -11.25 -2.77 -15.03
C SER A 510 -10.13 -3.59 -15.65
N GLU A 511 -10.49 -4.61 -16.42
CA GLU A 511 -9.54 -5.49 -17.10
C GLU A 511 -8.69 -4.77 -18.18
N ASP A 512 -9.17 -3.62 -18.64
CA ASP A 512 -8.54 -2.77 -19.67
C ASP A 512 -7.51 -1.78 -19.11
N MET A 513 -7.17 -1.86 -17.83
CA MET A 513 -6.10 -1.04 -17.23
C MET A 513 -4.76 -1.22 -17.94
N LEU A 514 -3.88 -0.24 -17.79
CA LEU A 514 -2.57 -0.27 -18.46
C LEU A 514 -1.74 -1.41 -17.86
N LYS A 515 -1.18 -2.26 -18.72
CA LYS A 515 -0.33 -3.39 -18.36
C LYS A 515 1.11 -3.12 -18.83
N PRO A 516 2.09 -3.99 -18.54
CA PRO A 516 3.48 -3.76 -18.93
C PRO A 516 3.72 -3.58 -20.44
N ASP A 517 2.79 -4.01 -21.31
CA ASP A 517 2.81 -3.70 -22.74
C ASP A 517 2.75 -2.20 -23.06
N PHE A 518 2.17 -1.40 -22.16
CA PHE A 518 2.24 0.07 -22.22
C PHE A 518 3.67 0.63 -22.16
N LEU A 519 4.60 -0.17 -21.62
CA LEU A 519 6.04 0.09 -21.52
C LEU A 519 6.84 -0.60 -22.64
N ASP A 520 6.17 -1.16 -23.64
CA ASP A 520 6.75 -2.01 -24.69
C ASP A 520 7.35 -3.32 -24.15
N TYR A 521 6.91 -3.77 -22.96
CA TYR A 521 7.30 -5.07 -22.39
C TYR A 521 6.35 -6.17 -22.84
N LYS A 522 6.88 -7.40 -22.96
CA LYS A 522 6.04 -8.58 -23.14
C LYS A 522 5.24 -8.84 -21.87
N ILE A 523 4.00 -9.30 -22.01
CA ILE A 523 3.14 -9.61 -20.87
C ILE A 523 3.51 -11.01 -20.33
N HIS A 524 4.08 -11.03 -19.14
CA HIS A 524 4.26 -12.21 -18.30
C HIS A 524 3.07 -12.32 -17.35
N LYS A 525 2.19 -13.30 -17.56
CA LYS A 525 0.97 -13.51 -16.76
C LYS A 525 1.23 -14.20 -15.42
N TYR A 526 2.30 -14.98 -15.34
CA TYR A 526 2.57 -15.86 -14.22
C TYR A 526 3.93 -15.58 -13.60
N SER A 527 3.97 -15.70 -12.28
CA SER A 527 5.18 -15.79 -11.48
C SER A 527 5.25 -17.16 -10.81
N TYR A 528 6.41 -17.51 -10.29
CA TYR A 528 6.59 -18.74 -9.54
C TYR A 528 7.41 -18.51 -8.28
N PHE A 529 7.25 -19.43 -7.33
CA PHE A 529 8.05 -19.55 -6.13
C PHE A 529 8.41 -21.01 -5.93
N THR A 530 9.68 -21.33 -5.67
CA THR A 530 10.10 -22.72 -5.56
C THR A 530 9.92 -23.30 -4.17
N ASP A 531 9.97 -24.63 -4.07
CA ASP A 531 10.39 -25.31 -2.85
C ASP A 531 11.79 -24.84 -2.38
N GLU A 532 12.14 -25.19 -1.15
CA GLU A 532 13.38 -24.77 -0.50
C GLU A 532 14.63 -25.32 -1.20
N LEU A 533 15.63 -24.44 -1.35
CA LEU A 533 17.00 -24.76 -1.72
C LEU A 533 17.90 -24.54 -0.49
N THR A 534 18.49 -25.62 0.02
CA THR A 534 19.34 -25.54 1.22
C THR A 534 20.70 -24.92 0.90
N TYR A 535 21.31 -24.23 1.87
CA TYR A 535 22.65 -23.66 1.69
C TYR A 535 23.72 -24.75 1.59
N GLU A 536 23.47 -25.94 2.16
CA GLU A 536 24.32 -27.12 1.95
C GLU A 536 24.34 -27.51 0.47
N ASP A 537 23.18 -27.60 -0.17
CA ASP A 537 23.06 -27.87 -1.59
C ASP A 537 23.74 -26.79 -2.44
N ILE A 538 23.55 -25.52 -2.10
CA ILE A 538 24.25 -24.41 -2.79
C ILE A 538 25.77 -24.60 -2.68
N ASN A 539 26.28 -24.88 -1.48
CA ASN A 539 27.70 -25.02 -1.25
C ASN A 539 28.29 -26.26 -1.94
N LYS A 540 27.50 -27.33 -2.04
CA LYS A 540 27.88 -28.60 -2.68
C LYS A 540 27.90 -28.50 -4.20
N TYR A 541 26.87 -27.91 -4.80
CA TYR A 541 26.66 -27.97 -6.25
C TYR A 541 26.99 -26.67 -7.00
N PHE A 542 26.93 -25.51 -6.34
CA PHE A 542 26.90 -24.20 -7.03
C PHE A 542 27.89 -23.16 -6.48
N ASN A 543 28.68 -23.43 -5.46
CA ASN A 543 29.54 -22.45 -4.77
C ASN A 543 30.50 -21.70 -5.73
N ASN A 544 30.11 -20.50 -6.18
CA ASN A 544 30.81 -19.72 -7.20
C ASN A 544 31.02 -20.47 -8.53
N GLN A 545 30.22 -21.50 -8.80
CA GLN A 545 30.28 -22.25 -10.04
C GLN A 545 29.14 -21.81 -10.97
N LYS A 546 29.42 -21.84 -12.27
CA LYS A 546 28.41 -21.63 -13.30
C LYS A 546 27.42 -22.78 -13.30
N PHE A 547 26.14 -22.44 -13.41
CA PHE A 547 25.07 -23.41 -13.60
C PHE A 547 24.09 -22.95 -14.67
N ASP A 548 23.42 -23.93 -15.25
CA ASP A 548 22.33 -23.74 -16.19
C ASP A 548 21.00 -23.89 -15.47
N ALA A 549 20.03 -23.06 -15.84
CA ALA A 549 18.67 -23.14 -15.32
C ALA A 549 17.69 -23.49 -16.45
N LYS A 550 16.79 -24.45 -16.19
CA LYS A 550 15.72 -24.85 -17.10
C LYS A 550 14.41 -25.01 -16.31
N ILE A 551 13.28 -24.79 -16.98
CA ILE A 551 11.98 -25.20 -16.47
C ILE A 551 11.69 -26.58 -17.07
N TRP A 552 11.38 -27.56 -16.23
CA TRP A 552 10.85 -28.85 -16.65
C TRP A 552 9.34 -28.87 -16.39
N ILE A 553 8.55 -29.11 -17.43
CA ILE A 553 7.10 -29.28 -17.33
C ILE A 553 6.79 -30.75 -17.62
N ASP A 554 6.41 -31.53 -16.62
CA ASP A 554 6.04 -32.94 -16.79
C ASP A 554 4.65 -33.02 -17.44
N THR A 555 4.61 -32.92 -18.76
CA THR A 555 3.39 -32.79 -19.55
C THR A 555 2.59 -34.09 -19.56
N ASN A 556 3.30 -35.22 -19.58
CA ASN A 556 2.75 -36.57 -19.69
C ASN A 556 2.53 -37.25 -18.31
N LYS A 557 3.06 -36.66 -17.22
CA LYS A 557 2.96 -37.13 -15.83
C LYS A 557 3.67 -38.46 -15.56
N ASP A 558 4.75 -38.74 -16.30
CA ASP A 558 5.55 -39.96 -16.14
C ASP A 558 6.75 -39.77 -15.19
N ASN A 559 7.00 -38.54 -14.75
CA ASN A 559 8.12 -38.15 -13.88
C ASN A 559 9.50 -38.47 -14.50
N LEU A 560 9.59 -38.49 -15.83
CA LEU A 560 10.83 -38.64 -16.60
C LEU A 560 11.12 -37.37 -17.38
N LYS A 561 12.34 -36.83 -17.23
CA LYS A 561 12.77 -35.64 -17.98
C LYS A 561 12.97 -35.98 -19.45
N GLN A 562 12.11 -35.44 -20.29
CA GLN A 562 12.21 -35.52 -21.75
C GLN A 562 12.70 -34.18 -22.31
N GLU A 563 13.46 -34.19 -23.41
CA GLU A 563 14.15 -32.99 -23.89
C GLU A 563 13.16 -31.92 -24.39
N GLU A 564 12.03 -32.37 -24.95
CA GLU A 564 10.88 -31.57 -25.39
C GLU A 564 10.12 -30.91 -24.22
N GLU A 565 10.29 -31.39 -23.00
CA GLU A 565 9.66 -30.85 -21.79
C GLU A 565 10.52 -29.81 -21.05
N LEU A 566 11.73 -29.55 -21.57
CA LEU A 566 12.69 -28.65 -20.96
C LEU A 566 12.74 -27.29 -21.68
N LEU A 567 12.38 -26.24 -20.96
CA LEU A 567 12.46 -24.85 -21.43
C LEU A 567 13.73 -24.19 -20.86
N PRO A 568 14.72 -23.82 -21.69
CA PRO A 568 15.95 -23.20 -21.19
C PRO A 568 15.69 -21.78 -20.68
N LEU A 569 16.26 -21.42 -19.53
CA LEU A 569 16.20 -20.04 -18.99
C LEU A 569 17.43 -19.21 -19.35
N ASN A 570 18.43 -19.82 -19.97
CA ASN A 570 19.69 -19.18 -20.35
C ASN A 570 19.60 -18.44 -21.69
N MET A 571 18.60 -17.59 -21.86
CA MET A 571 18.35 -16.86 -23.12
C MET A 571 18.89 -15.43 -23.05
N THR A 572 19.37 -14.89 -24.18
CA THR A 572 19.85 -13.50 -24.31
C THR A 572 18.82 -12.46 -23.84
N TYR A 573 17.52 -12.72 -24.01
CA TYR A 573 16.46 -11.84 -23.51
C TYR A 573 16.54 -11.62 -21.98
N ASN A 574 16.79 -12.69 -21.21
CA ASN A 574 16.87 -12.61 -19.75
C ASN A 574 18.08 -11.78 -19.30
N GLN A 575 19.20 -11.89 -20.02
CA GLN A 575 20.37 -11.04 -19.80
C GLN A 575 20.05 -9.57 -20.03
N LEU A 576 19.45 -9.23 -21.18
CA LEU A 576 19.09 -7.85 -21.52
C LEU A 576 18.16 -7.26 -20.44
N ARG A 577 17.21 -8.05 -19.94
CA ARG A 577 16.36 -7.62 -18.81
C ARG A 577 17.11 -7.50 -17.49
N PHE A 578 18.11 -8.33 -17.23
CA PHE A 578 18.98 -8.18 -16.06
C PHE A 578 19.80 -6.89 -16.10
N GLU A 579 20.40 -6.59 -17.24
CA GLU A 579 21.17 -5.37 -17.47
C GLU A 579 20.28 -4.12 -17.46
N GLU A 580 19.05 -4.22 -17.97
CA GLU A 580 18.13 -3.10 -17.99
C GLU A 580 17.62 -2.76 -16.59
N THR A 581 17.22 -3.74 -15.77
CA THR A 581 16.67 -3.48 -14.43
C THR A 581 17.71 -2.99 -13.43
N LYS A 582 19.00 -3.35 -13.62
CA LYS A 582 20.12 -2.95 -12.74
C LYS A 582 19.82 -3.19 -11.26
N ARG A 583 19.33 -4.40 -10.95
CA ARG A 583 18.99 -4.83 -9.60
C ARG A 583 19.86 -6.00 -9.17
N THR A 584 20.24 -6.00 -7.90
CA THR A 584 20.88 -7.17 -7.29
C THR A 584 19.82 -8.17 -6.83
N ILE A 585 19.91 -9.41 -7.32
CA ILE A 585 19.03 -10.51 -6.89
C ILE A 585 19.67 -11.17 -5.66
N THR A 586 19.13 -10.91 -4.48
CA THR A 586 19.67 -11.40 -3.21
C THR A 586 18.57 -11.66 -2.18
N ASN A 587 18.84 -12.58 -1.25
CA ASN A 587 18.06 -12.80 -0.05
C ASN A 587 18.53 -11.96 1.15
N PHE A 588 19.47 -11.02 0.97
CA PHE A 588 19.84 -10.07 2.02
C PHE A 588 18.65 -9.17 2.36
N ARG A 589 18.39 -8.96 3.65
CA ARG A 589 17.36 -8.06 4.18
C ARG A 589 17.97 -7.25 5.31
N VAL A 590 17.79 -5.93 5.28
CA VAL A 590 18.21 -5.06 6.38
C VAL A 590 17.09 -5.04 7.42
N PRO A 591 17.32 -5.51 8.66
CA PRO A 591 16.36 -5.30 9.73
C PRO A 591 16.29 -3.79 10.03
N MET A 592 15.09 -3.22 10.00
CA MET A 592 14.90 -1.77 10.20
C MET A 592 14.73 -1.36 11.68
N THR A 593 14.64 -2.26 12.66
CA THR A 593 14.61 -1.91 14.10
C THR A 593 15.15 -3.02 15.02
N TRP A 594 15.34 -2.67 16.30
CA TRP A 594 16.22 -3.25 17.33
C TRP A 594 15.99 -4.73 17.70
N GLY A 595 17.09 -5.39 18.06
CA GLY A 595 17.06 -6.41 19.13
C GLY A 595 17.36 -7.85 18.74
N HIS A 596 17.34 -8.20 17.45
CA HIS A 596 17.77 -9.53 17.02
C HIS A 596 19.08 -9.44 16.25
N ASN A 597 20.04 -10.30 16.63
CA ASN A 597 21.27 -10.60 15.90
C ASN A 597 20.93 -11.26 14.55
N ILE A 598 20.15 -10.62 13.68
CA ILE A 598 19.86 -11.08 12.32
C ILE A 598 20.97 -10.59 11.39
N LEU A 599 22.23 -10.73 11.82
CA LEU A 599 23.31 -10.97 10.89
C LEU A 599 23.23 -12.46 10.55
N ASN A 600 22.21 -12.83 9.77
CA ASN A 600 22.24 -14.12 9.08
C ASN A 600 23.44 -14.04 8.12
N ASN A 601 24.60 -14.51 8.59
CA ASN A 601 25.91 -14.32 7.96
C ASN A 601 26.03 -14.99 6.57
N LYS A 602 24.99 -15.67 6.10
CA LYS A 602 24.96 -16.42 4.86
C LYS A 602 23.82 -15.92 3.98
N THR A 603 24.05 -14.78 3.35
CA THR A 603 23.22 -14.30 2.25
C THR A 603 23.87 -14.68 0.94
N TYR A 604 23.04 -14.93 -0.07
CA TYR A 604 23.44 -15.30 -1.41
C TYR A 604 22.95 -14.28 -2.43
N GLN A 605 23.66 -14.20 -3.53
CA GLN A 605 23.34 -13.40 -4.69
C GLN A 605 23.35 -14.31 -5.92
N VAL A 606 22.34 -14.15 -6.79
CA VAL A 606 22.36 -14.68 -8.15
C VAL A 606 22.94 -13.60 -9.08
N LYS A 607 23.89 -14.01 -9.92
CA LYS A 607 24.45 -13.22 -11.02
C LYS A 607 24.25 -13.95 -12.34
N ILE A 608 24.24 -13.18 -13.41
CA ILE A 608 24.31 -13.68 -14.79
C ILE A 608 25.71 -13.37 -15.31
N GLU A 609 26.36 -14.38 -15.89
CA GLU A 609 27.67 -14.25 -16.55
C GLU A 609 27.55 -14.65 -18.02
N ASP A 610 28.19 -13.87 -18.88
CA ASP A 610 28.23 -14.15 -20.32
C ASP A 610 29.20 -15.27 -20.64
N ASP A 611 28.77 -16.12 -21.58
CA ASP A 611 29.68 -16.86 -22.43
C ASP A 611 29.68 -16.25 -23.85
N PRO A 612 30.60 -15.30 -24.12
CA PRO A 612 30.65 -14.63 -25.42
C PRO A 612 30.98 -15.58 -26.58
N LEU A 613 31.51 -16.78 -26.31
CA LEU A 613 31.83 -17.77 -27.33
C LEU A 613 30.60 -18.58 -27.74
N GLN A 614 29.68 -18.85 -26.80
CA GLN A 614 28.49 -19.67 -27.05
C GLN A 614 27.20 -18.87 -27.31
N LYS A 615 27.23 -17.54 -27.11
CA LYS A 615 26.03 -16.67 -27.12
C LYS A 615 24.96 -17.14 -26.12
N THR A 616 25.39 -17.82 -25.07
CA THR A 616 24.55 -18.27 -23.96
C THR A 616 24.96 -17.52 -22.71
N ILE A 617 24.07 -17.48 -21.73
CA ILE A 617 24.37 -17.01 -20.38
C ILE A 617 24.46 -18.19 -19.44
N SER A 618 25.26 -18.04 -18.38
CA SER A 618 25.22 -18.93 -17.22
C SER A 618 24.82 -18.13 -15.99
N TYR A 619 24.20 -18.80 -15.04
CA TYR A 619 23.97 -18.23 -13.72
C TYR A 619 25.10 -18.60 -12.77
N VAL A 620 25.34 -17.74 -11.78
CA VAL A 620 26.25 -18.01 -10.66
C VAL A 620 25.55 -17.63 -9.37
N ILE A 621 25.50 -18.57 -8.42
CA ILE A 621 25.07 -18.31 -7.05
C ILE A 621 26.32 -18.20 -6.20
N LYS A 622 26.44 -17.10 -5.48
CA LYS A 622 27.58 -16.85 -4.61
C LYS A 622 27.15 -16.28 -3.29
N ARG A 623 27.99 -16.46 -2.27
CA ARG A 623 27.84 -15.73 -1.01
C ARG A 623 27.94 -14.23 -1.31
N TYR A 624 26.90 -13.50 -0.94
CA TYR A 624 26.80 -12.06 -1.11
C TYR A 624 27.65 -11.36 -0.06
#